data_AF-A0A3D4IEK5-F1
#
_entry.id   AF-A0A3D4IEK5-F1
#
_cell.length_a   1.000
_cell.length_b   1.000
_cell.length_c   1.000
_cell.angle_alpha   90.00
_cell.angle_beta   90.00
_cell.angle_gamma   90.00
#
_symmetry.space_group_name_H-M   'P 1'
#
loop_
_entity.id
_entity.type
_entity.pdbx_description
1 polymer ?
#
loop_
_entity_poly.entity_id
_entity_poly.type
_entity_poly.pdbx_seq_one_letter_code
_entity_poly.pdbx_strand_id
1 'polypeptide(L)'
;MLSKSQRPGLSVRTLGGFAVYASETCLSPNIWKRDKSLQLFQYLLTTKGAFRHREMITEALWPELSGEASERDFKVALNGIQQAFRNVVERSVVVRSGVSYALDGQVVESDVVVFEQKIASGIQNVLVEKELATALLREAVILYEGPFLPGRPYEDWASETRERLHTLALSTMTTLGESVLSDNPTEALHLAQRVIDFEKGWEEAYRLAMRAYVILGNRPMALRAYEKCADVLADLYDVEPLPQTTRLYVDIKQL
;
A
#
# COMPACT_ATOMS: atom_id res chain seq x y z
N MET A 1 -5.99 -9.63 -30.66
CA MET A 1 -5.24 -10.76 -30.08
C MET A 1 -4.00 -10.20 -29.42
N LEU A 2 -3.99 -10.02 -28.10
CA LEU A 2 -2.81 -9.57 -27.36
C LEU A 2 -1.78 -10.70 -27.35
N SER A 3 -0.54 -10.41 -27.76
CA SER A 3 0.55 -11.38 -27.78
C SER A 3 0.83 -11.90 -26.37
N LYS A 4 1.09 -13.20 -26.25
CA LYS A 4 1.41 -13.94 -25.01
C LYS A 4 2.74 -13.52 -24.33
N SER A 5 3.30 -12.35 -24.61
CA SER A 5 4.70 -12.02 -24.27
C SER A 5 4.89 -10.93 -23.20
N GLN A 6 3.95 -10.69 -22.29
CA GLN A 6 4.16 -9.62 -21.29
C GLN A 6 3.32 -9.72 -20.01
N ARG A 7 3.00 -10.93 -19.55
CA ARG A 7 2.51 -11.10 -18.17
C ARG A 7 3.68 -11.57 -17.29
N PRO A 8 3.95 -10.92 -16.15
CA PRO A 8 4.95 -11.39 -15.21
C PRO A 8 4.61 -12.83 -14.78
N GLY A 9 5.63 -13.66 -14.62
CA GLY A 9 5.45 -15.06 -14.24
C GLY A 9 4.82 -15.24 -12.85
N LEU A 10 4.94 -14.23 -11.99
CA LEU A 10 4.40 -14.16 -10.64
C LEU A 10 3.77 -12.79 -10.35
N SER A 11 2.59 -12.81 -9.73
CA SER A 11 1.96 -11.62 -9.14
C SER A 11 1.95 -11.75 -7.61
N VAL A 12 2.35 -10.71 -6.90
CA VAL A 12 2.50 -10.71 -5.44
C VAL A 12 1.56 -9.69 -4.82
N ARG A 13 0.70 -10.14 -3.92
CA ARG A 13 -0.12 -9.28 -3.07
C ARG A 13 0.57 -9.06 -1.74
N THR A 14 0.64 -7.81 -1.32
CA THR A 14 1.32 -7.35 -0.10
C THR A 14 0.51 -6.28 0.67
N LEU A 15 -0.47 -5.65 0.04
CA LEU A 15 -1.32 -4.62 0.64
C LEU A 15 -2.55 -5.26 1.29
N GLY A 16 -2.54 -5.42 2.62
CA GLY A 16 -3.62 -6.07 3.38
C GLY A 16 -3.45 -7.57 3.60
N GLY A 17 -2.42 -8.18 3.02
CA GLY A 17 -2.10 -9.59 3.19
C GLY A 17 -0.76 -9.96 2.56
N PHE A 18 -0.45 -11.26 2.48
CA PHE A 18 0.66 -11.74 1.67
C PHE A 18 0.25 -12.98 0.88
N ALA A 19 0.31 -12.90 -0.44
CA ALA A 19 0.03 -14.02 -1.33
C ALA A 19 0.86 -13.91 -2.60
N VAL A 20 1.26 -15.06 -3.16
CA VAL A 20 1.96 -15.14 -4.44
C VAL A 20 1.13 -15.97 -5.39
N TYR A 21 0.90 -15.45 -6.58
CA TYR A 21 0.14 -16.10 -7.63
C TYR A 21 1.07 -16.42 -8.79
N ALA A 22 0.94 -17.62 -9.34
CA ALA A 22 1.50 -17.97 -10.65
C ALA A 22 0.35 -18.00 -11.65
N SER A 23 0.32 -17.04 -12.57
CA SER A 23 -0.89 -16.74 -13.34
C SER A 23 -2.08 -16.52 -12.38
N GLU A 24 -3.18 -17.27 -12.52
CA GLU A 24 -4.37 -17.14 -11.65
C GLU A 24 -4.34 -18.07 -10.42
N THR A 25 -3.30 -18.89 -10.25
CA THR A 25 -3.24 -19.88 -9.16
C THR A 25 -2.50 -19.31 -7.97
N CYS A 26 -3.19 -19.20 -6.83
CA CYS A 26 -2.56 -18.86 -5.55
C CYS A 26 -1.63 -20.01 -5.09
N LEU A 27 -0.37 -19.69 -4.85
CA LEU A 27 0.62 -20.66 -4.39
C LEU A 27 0.47 -20.92 -2.89
N SER A 28 0.62 -22.18 -2.49
CA SER A 28 0.56 -22.57 -1.08
C SER A 28 1.68 -21.91 -0.27
N PRO A 29 1.42 -21.41 0.95
CA PRO A 29 2.46 -20.89 1.85
C PRO A 29 3.60 -21.89 2.14
N ASN A 30 3.36 -23.20 2.01
CA ASN A 30 4.38 -24.23 2.22
C ASN A 30 5.50 -24.21 1.16
N ILE A 31 5.34 -23.47 0.05
CA ILE A 31 6.34 -23.37 -1.02
C ILE A 31 7.69 -22.81 -0.52
N TRP A 32 7.67 -21.94 0.49
CA TRP A 32 8.87 -21.30 1.05
C TRP A 32 9.76 -22.26 1.82
N LYS A 33 9.17 -23.34 2.37
CA LYS A 33 9.76 -24.36 3.27
C LYS A 33 10.39 -23.84 4.57
N ARG A 34 10.93 -22.63 4.57
CA ARG A 34 11.63 -21.98 5.68
C ARG A 34 11.30 -20.49 5.70
N ASP A 35 11.16 -19.94 6.90
CA ASP A 35 10.79 -18.53 7.06
C ASP A 35 11.85 -17.58 6.48
N LYS A 36 13.14 -17.89 6.62
CA LYS A 36 14.23 -17.08 6.03
C LYS A 36 14.12 -16.88 4.52
N SER A 37 13.59 -17.86 3.78
CA SER A 37 13.36 -17.72 2.33
C SER A 37 12.26 -16.70 2.06
N LEU A 38 11.19 -16.75 2.86
CA LEU A 38 10.07 -15.82 2.78
C LEU A 38 10.50 -14.41 3.19
N GLN A 39 11.26 -14.25 4.27
CA GLN A 39 11.82 -12.97 4.73
C GLN A 39 12.70 -12.33 3.64
N LEU A 40 13.63 -13.08 3.04
CA LEU A 40 14.46 -12.57 1.95
C LEU A 40 13.62 -12.11 0.76
N PHE A 41 12.59 -12.89 0.36
CA PHE A 41 11.71 -12.49 -0.73
C PHE A 41 10.92 -11.22 -0.38
N GLN A 42 10.36 -11.15 0.83
CA GLN A 42 9.60 -9.99 1.31
C GLN A 42 10.46 -8.73 1.43
N TYR A 43 11.70 -8.86 1.90
CA TYR A 43 12.67 -7.76 1.91
C TYR A 43 12.96 -7.28 0.49
N LEU A 44 13.23 -8.18 -0.45
CA LEU A 44 13.53 -7.75 -1.83
C LEU A 44 12.31 -7.11 -2.54
N LEU A 45 11.07 -7.34 -2.08
CA LEU A 45 9.91 -6.59 -2.56
C LEU A 45 9.98 -5.10 -2.18
N THR A 46 10.55 -4.76 -1.02
CA THR A 46 10.68 -3.35 -0.59
C THR A 46 11.66 -2.57 -1.46
N THR A 47 12.56 -3.26 -2.16
CA THR A 47 13.60 -2.63 -3.00
C THR A 47 13.09 -2.29 -4.40
N LYS A 48 11.90 -2.76 -4.80
CA LYS A 48 11.25 -2.46 -6.08
C LYS A 48 12.17 -2.68 -7.30
N GLY A 49 12.95 -3.75 -7.28
CA GLY A 49 13.90 -4.12 -8.35
C GLY A 49 15.26 -3.43 -8.24
N ALA A 50 15.47 -2.52 -7.27
CA ALA A 50 16.80 -1.99 -6.99
C ALA A 50 17.69 -3.08 -6.38
N PHE A 51 18.90 -3.21 -6.92
CA PHE A 51 19.92 -4.12 -6.41
C PHE A 51 20.36 -3.69 -5.01
N ARG A 52 20.32 -4.64 -4.06
CA ARG A 52 20.83 -4.46 -2.69
C ARG A 52 22.02 -5.36 -2.43
N HIS A 53 23.04 -4.80 -1.77
CA HIS A 53 24.23 -5.55 -1.39
C HIS A 53 23.86 -6.66 -0.40
N ARG A 54 24.47 -7.84 -0.53
CA ARG A 54 24.21 -8.98 0.36
C ARG A 54 24.34 -8.59 1.83
N GLU A 55 25.37 -7.83 2.18
CA GLU A 55 25.61 -7.43 3.58
C GLU A 55 24.47 -6.57 4.12
N MET A 56 23.98 -5.58 3.35
CA MET A 56 22.82 -4.76 3.73
C MET A 56 21.55 -5.60 3.89
N ILE A 57 21.35 -6.59 3.00
CA ILE A 57 20.21 -7.51 3.09
C ILE A 57 20.29 -8.30 4.39
N THR A 58 21.46 -8.87 4.70
CA THR A 58 21.62 -9.70 5.90
C THR A 58 21.59 -8.90 7.20
N GLU A 59 22.16 -7.69 7.21
CA GLU A 59 22.12 -6.79 8.36
C GLU A 59 20.68 -6.35 8.66
N ALA A 60 19.88 -6.11 7.63
CA ALA A 60 18.47 -5.76 7.81
C ALA A 60 17.60 -6.94 8.25
N LEU A 61 17.85 -8.15 7.74
CA LEU A 61 17.03 -9.34 8.04
C LEU A 61 17.41 -10.06 9.33
N TRP A 62 18.72 -10.19 9.59
CA TRP A 62 19.28 -10.97 10.68
C TRP A 62 20.46 -10.22 11.32
N PRO A 63 20.20 -9.06 11.97
CA PRO A 63 21.25 -8.20 12.55
C PRO A 63 22.12 -8.91 13.59
N GLU A 64 21.61 -9.98 14.20
CA GLU A 64 22.32 -10.83 15.16
C GLU A 64 23.36 -11.76 14.53
N LEU A 65 23.34 -11.96 13.21
CA LEU A 65 24.27 -12.83 12.50
C LEU A 65 25.43 -12.04 11.88
N SER A 66 26.64 -12.56 12.03
CA SER A 66 27.85 -11.97 11.43
C SER A 66 28.74 -13.01 10.74
N GLY A 67 29.63 -12.52 9.86
CA GLY A 67 30.62 -13.32 9.14
C GLY A 67 30.01 -14.51 8.38
N GLU A 68 30.59 -15.69 8.59
CA GLU A 68 30.19 -16.92 7.88
C GLU A 68 28.74 -17.35 8.15
N ALA A 69 28.20 -17.05 9.33
CA ALA A 69 26.82 -17.41 9.68
C ALA A 69 25.81 -16.65 8.82
N SER A 70 26.00 -15.34 8.67
CA SER A 70 25.20 -14.48 7.80
C SER A 70 25.27 -14.93 6.34
N GLU A 71 26.48 -15.24 5.84
CA GLU A 71 26.66 -15.76 4.48
C GLU A 71 25.94 -17.08 4.22
N ARG A 72 26.06 -18.02 5.17
CA ARG A 72 25.42 -19.33 5.08
C ARG A 72 23.90 -19.16 5.05
N ASP A 73 23.35 -18.34 5.94
CA ASP A 73 21.90 -18.18 6.05
C ASP A 73 21.29 -17.43 4.86
N PHE A 74 22.00 -16.44 4.31
CA PHE A 74 21.66 -15.84 3.03
C PHE A 74 21.63 -16.87 1.89
N LYS A 75 22.67 -17.70 1.75
CA LYS A 75 22.72 -18.76 0.74
C LYS A 75 21.56 -19.74 0.90
N VAL A 76 21.21 -20.10 2.13
CA VAL A 76 20.06 -20.98 2.41
C VAL A 76 18.74 -20.33 2.01
N ALA A 77 18.53 -19.06 2.35
CA ALA A 77 17.33 -18.31 1.97
C ALA A 77 17.20 -18.17 0.45
N LEU A 78 18.27 -17.77 -0.23
CA LEU A 78 18.31 -17.63 -1.69
C LEU A 78 18.02 -18.96 -2.41
N ASN A 79 18.67 -20.05 -1.98
CA ASN A 79 18.41 -21.38 -2.51
C ASN A 79 16.97 -21.82 -2.24
N GLY A 80 16.40 -21.43 -1.10
CA GLY A 80 14.99 -21.65 -0.77
C GLY A 80 14.05 -20.98 -1.77
N ILE A 81 14.27 -19.70 -2.09
CA ILE A 81 13.50 -18.97 -3.11
C ILE A 81 13.65 -19.64 -4.49
N GLN A 82 14.87 -19.94 -4.90
CA GLN A 82 15.12 -20.59 -6.20
C GLN A 82 14.42 -21.95 -6.29
N GLN A 83 14.43 -22.74 -5.22
CA GLN A 83 13.77 -24.05 -5.19
C GLN A 83 12.24 -23.94 -5.13
N ALA A 84 11.70 -22.91 -4.47
CA ALA A 84 10.27 -22.62 -4.42
C ALA A 84 9.71 -22.39 -5.83
N PHE A 85 10.43 -21.65 -6.67
CA PHE A 85 9.93 -21.21 -7.97
C PHE A 85 10.50 -21.95 -9.19
N ARG A 86 11.43 -22.90 -9.01
CA ARG A 86 12.11 -23.64 -10.11
C ARG A 86 11.16 -24.24 -11.15
N ASN A 87 10.03 -24.79 -10.71
CA ASN A 87 9.04 -25.44 -11.58
C ASN A 87 7.78 -24.58 -11.77
N VAL A 88 7.82 -23.32 -11.32
CA VAL A 88 6.70 -22.38 -11.39
C VAL A 88 6.95 -21.34 -12.49
N VAL A 89 8.20 -20.88 -12.62
CA VAL A 89 8.62 -19.92 -13.66
C VAL A 89 9.88 -20.41 -14.36
N GLU A 90 10.02 -20.06 -15.64
CA GLU A 90 11.18 -20.45 -16.46
C GLU A 90 12.45 -19.66 -16.13
N ARG A 91 12.29 -18.42 -15.64
CA ARG A 91 13.38 -17.51 -15.29
C ARG A 91 13.61 -17.46 -13.78
N SER A 92 14.84 -17.14 -13.38
CA SER A 92 15.14 -16.93 -11.96
C SER A 92 14.36 -15.74 -11.41
N VAL A 93 13.70 -15.94 -10.28
CA VAL A 93 12.96 -14.90 -9.54
C VAL A 93 13.90 -13.85 -8.96
N VAL A 94 15.13 -14.24 -8.61
CA VAL A 94 16.16 -13.34 -8.07
C VAL A 94 17.29 -13.21 -9.08
N VAL A 95 17.64 -11.98 -9.42
CA VAL A 95 18.80 -11.64 -10.25
C VAL A 95 19.95 -11.17 -9.39
N ARG A 96 21.17 -11.44 -9.88
CA ARG A 96 22.42 -11.14 -9.18
C ARG A 96 23.31 -10.27 -10.05
N SER A 97 23.90 -9.24 -9.45
CA SER A 97 24.97 -8.43 -10.04
C SER A 97 26.11 -8.31 -9.03
N GLY A 98 27.21 -9.03 -9.26
CA GLY A 98 28.32 -9.13 -8.32
C GLY A 98 27.89 -9.73 -6.97
N VAL A 99 27.85 -8.90 -5.94
CA VAL A 99 27.42 -9.24 -4.56
C VAL A 99 26.08 -8.61 -4.19
N SER A 100 25.37 -8.07 -5.18
CA SER A 100 24.06 -7.45 -5.01
C SER A 100 22.94 -8.27 -5.66
N TYR A 101 21.74 -8.17 -5.10
CA TYR A 101 20.58 -8.98 -5.47
C TYR A 101 19.32 -8.13 -5.57
N ALA A 102 18.42 -8.51 -6.48
CA ALA A 102 17.10 -7.91 -6.66
C ALA A 102 16.10 -8.97 -7.13
N LEU A 103 14.79 -8.71 -6.97
CA LEU A 103 13.77 -9.46 -7.70
C LEU A 103 13.81 -9.05 -9.18
N ASP A 104 13.64 -10.03 -10.07
CA ASP A 104 13.49 -9.76 -11.50
C ASP A 104 12.10 -9.19 -11.77
N GLY A 105 12.01 -7.89 -12.08
CA GLY A 105 10.74 -7.22 -12.41
C GLY A 105 10.08 -7.72 -13.70
N GLN A 106 10.77 -8.51 -14.53
CA GLN A 106 10.17 -9.20 -15.68
C GLN A 106 9.45 -10.49 -15.27
N VAL A 107 9.73 -10.98 -14.05
CA VAL A 107 9.17 -12.22 -13.52
C VAL A 107 8.20 -11.95 -12.37
N VAL A 108 8.48 -10.94 -11.55
CA VAL A 108 7.70 -10.62 -10.35
C VAL A 108 7.09 -9.23 -10.48
N GLU A 109 5.77 -9.15 -10.37
CA GLU A 109 5.04 -7.91 -10.21
C GLU A 109 4.35 -7.88 -8.85
N SER A 110 4.58 -6.82 -8.08
CA SER A 110 3.90 -6.60 -6.81
C SER A 110 2.74 -5.62 -7.01
N ASP A 111 1.65 -5.87 -6.30
CA ASP A 111 0.53 -4.93 -6.16
C ASP A 111 0.97 -3.54 -5.72
N VAL A 112 2.06 -3.39 -4.95
CA VAL A 112 2.67 -2.09 -4.62
C VAL A 112 3.14 -1.33 -5.86
N VAL A 113 3.80 -2.01 -6.80
CA VAL A 113 4.30 -1.38 -8.03
C VAL A 113 3.12 -0.91 -8.88
N VAL A 114 2.08 -1.74 -9.01
CA VAL A 114 0.86 -1.39 -9.74
C VAL A 114 0.14 -0.23 -9.06
N PHE A 115 -0.03 -0.29 -7.74
CA PHE A 115 -0.65 0.75 -6.92
C PHE A 115 0.01 2.11 -7.13
N GLU A 116 1.34 2.18 -7.03
CA GLU A 116 2.09 3.43 -7.20
C GLU A 116 2.03 3.96 -8.62
N GLN A 117 2.11 3.08 -9.63
CA GLN A 117 1.99 3.47 -11.04
C GLN A 117 0.60 4.06 -11.34
N LYS A 118 -0.47 3.44 -10.83
CA LYS A 118 -1.85 3.93 -11.00
C LYS A 118 -2.03 5.30 -10.36
N ILE A 119 -1.47 5.53 -9.18
CA ILE A 119 -1.49 6.84 -8.53
C ILE A 119 -0.71 7.87 -9.34
N ALA A 120 0.51 7.56 -9.74
CA ALA A 120 1.35 8.47 -10.51
C ALA A 120 0.68 8.87 -11.85
N SER A 121 0.13 7.90 -12.58
CA SER A 121 -0.61 8.16 -13.81
C SER A 121 -1.92 8.92 -13.55
N GLY A 122 -2.63 8.62 -12.47
CA GLY A 122 -3.83 9.36 -12.07
C GLY A 122 -3.53 10.84 -11.84
N ILE A 123 -2.52 11.14 -11.02
CA ILE A 123 -2.09 12.52 -10.72
C ILE A 123 -1.67 13.26 -11.99
N GLN A 124 -0.91 12.62 -12.89
CA GLN A 124 -0.47 13.25 -14.14
C GLN A 124 -1.63 13.63 -15.07
N ASN A 125 -2.76 12.93 -15.00
CA ASN A 125 -3.91 13.16 -15.88
C ASN A 125 -4.99 14.06 -15.25
N VAL A 126 -4.87 14.47 -13.98
CA VAL A 126 -5.90 15.24 -13.26
C VAL A 126 -6.37 16.51 -14.01
N LEU A 127 -5.45 17.19 -14.69
CA LEU A 127 -5.75 18.46 -15.38
C LEU A 127 -6.12 18.27 -16.86
N VAL A 128 -5.91 17.09 -17.42
CA VAL A 128 -6.07 16.83 -18.87
C VAL A 128 -7.29 15.95 -19.14
N GLU A 129 -7.42 14.85 -18.40
CA GLU A 129 -8.48 13.86 -18.54
C GLU A 129 -8.99 13.45 -17.15
N LYS A 130 -9.90 14.24 -16.56
CA LYS A 130 -10.41 14.05 -15.18
C LYS A 130 -10.99 12.66 -14.98
N GLU A 131 -11.74 12.15 -15.96
CA GLU A 131 -12.39 10.84 -15.90
C GLU A 131 -11.36 9.71 -15.86
N LEU A 132 -10.31 9.80 -16.69
CA LEU A 132 -9.20 8.85 -16.68
C LEU A 132 -8.44 8.90 -15.36
N ALA A 133 -8.13 10.11 -14.87
CA ALA A 133 -7.48 10.29 -13.58
C ALA A 133 -8.28 9.63 -12.44
N THR A 134 -9.59 9.90 -12.39
CA THR A 134 -10.50 9.32 -11.39
C THR A 134 -10.55 7.79 -11.49
N ALA A 135 -10.60 7.23 -12.70
CA ALA A 135 -10.59 5.79 -12.91
C ALA A 135 -9.28 5.14 -12.41
N LEU A 136 -8.12 5.74 -12.72
CA LEU A 136 -6.82 5.26 -12.28
C LEU A 136 -6.65 5.30 -10.76
N LEU A 137 -7.08 6.40 -10.11
CA LEU A 137 -7.05 6.51 -8.66
C LEU A 137 -8.00 5.49 -8.00
N ARG A 138 -9.18 5.23 -8.60
CA ARG A 138 -10.11 4.21 -8.11
C ARG A 138 -9.50 2.81 -8.18
N GLU A 139 -8.82 2.47 -9.28
CA GLU A 139 -8.09 1.21 -9.40
C GLU A 139 -6.99 1.08 -8.33
N ALA A 140 -6.26 2.16 -8.03
CA ALA A 140 -5.27 2.16 -6.95
C ALA A 140 -5.92 1.90 -5.58
N VAL A 141 -7.03 2.57 -5.26
CA VAL A 141 -7.73 2.39 -3.97
C VAL A 141 -8.24 0.97 -3.78
N ILE A 142 -8.64 0.28 -4.86
CA ILE A 142 -9.07 -1.12 -4.80
C ILE A 142 -7.91 -2.04 -4.39
N LEU A 143 -6.68 -1.77 -4.84
CA LEU A 143 -5.51 -2.57 -4.50
C LEU A 143 -5.10 -2.45 -3.02
N TYR A 144 -5.46 -1.36 -2.35
CA TYR A 144 -5.11 -1.14 -0.94
C TYR A 144 -6.17 -1.75 -0.02
N GLU A 145 -6.02 -3.04 0.32
CA GLU A 145 -6.90 -3.73 1.26
C GLU A 145 -6.46 -3.54 2.74
N GLY A 146 -5.23 -3.06 2.97
CA GLY A 146 -4.71 -2.77 4.31
C GLY A 146 -3.19 -2.53 4.32
N PRO A 147 -2.56 -2.53 5.51
CA PRO A 147 -1.13 -2.27 5.66
C PRO A 147 -0.26 -3.22 4.84
N PHE A 148 0.91 -2.75 4.41
CA PHE A 148 1.90 -3.57 3.73
C PHE A 148 2.48 -4.66 4.65
N LEU A 149 2.43 -5.91 4.22
CA LEU A 149 2.89 -7.10 4.93
C LEU A 149 2.39 -7.13 6.39
N PRO A 150 1.08 -7.24 6.64
CA PRO A 150 0.52 -7.16 7.99
C PRO A 150 0.96 -8.33 8.88
N GLY A 151 1.44 -9.44 8.31
CA GLY A 151 2.04 -10.56 9.02
C GLY A 151 3.48 -10.33 9.51
N ARG A 152 4.07 -9.15 9.26
CA ARG A 152 5.43 -8.77 9.67
C ARG A 152 5.44 -7.47 10.49
N PRO A 153 4.58 -7.30 11.52
CA PRO A 153 4.35 -6.00 12.15
C PRO A 153 5.62 -5.41 12.80
N TYR A 154 6.49 -6.26 13.33
CA TYR A 154 7.70 -5.87 14.10
C TYR A 154 9.00 -5.90 13.28
N GLU A 155 8.92 -6.05 11.97
CA GLU A 155 10.10 -6.08 11.11
C GLU A 155 10.49 -4.66 10.69
N ASP A 156 11.59 -4.15 11.24
CA ASP A 156 12.06 -2.77 11.00
C ASP A 156 12.31 -2.48 9.51
N TRP A 157 12.85 -3.45 8.78
CA TRP A 157 13.12 -3.34 7.34
C TRP A 157 11.85 -3.14 6.49
N ALA A 158 10.66 -3.45 7.03
CA ALA A 158 9.38 -3.22 6.36
C ALA A 158 8.70 -1.92 6.80
N SER A 159 9.11 -1.33 7.92
CA SER A 159 8.40 -0.24 8.61
C SER A 159 8.26 1.01 7.72
N GLU A 160 9.37 1.52 7.18
CA GLU A 160 9.38 2.70 6.32
C GLU A 160 8.49 2.53 5.07
N THR A 161 8.57 1.34 4.44
CA THR A 161 7.76 1.04 3.26
C THR A 161 6.27 0.98 3.64
N ARG A 162 5.94 0.40 4.79
CA ARG A 162 4.56 0.32 5.29
C ARG A 162 3.96 1.69 5.57
N GLU A 163 4.67 2.53 6.31
CA GLU A 163 4.23 3.88 6.66
C GLU A 163 4.01 4.75 5.41
N ARG A 164 4.98 4.72 4.49
CA ARG A 164 4.90 5.47 3.23
C ARG A 164 3.72 5.02 2.38
N LEU A 165 3.49 3.71 2.24
CA LEU A 165 2.37 3.16 1.47
C LEU A 165 1.02 3.44 2.14
N HIS A 166 0.97 3.41 3.47
CA HIS A 166 -0.22 3.76 4.23
C HIS A 166 -0.61 5.22 3.98
N THR A 167 0.32 6.15 4.21
CA THR A 167 0.10 7.58 3.97
C THR A 167 -0.30 7.86 2.52
N LEU A 168 0.37 7.22 1.57
CA LEU A 168 0.04 7.34 0.14
C LEU A 168 -1.39 6.88 -0.17
N ALA A 169 -1.85 5.78 0.44
CA ALA A 169 -3.20 5.26 0.28
C ALA A 169 -4.26 6.21 0.85
N LEU A 170 -4.06 6.73 2.07
CA LEU A 170 -5.02 7.64 2.71
C LEU A 170 -5.15 8.95 1.93
N SER A 171 -4.02 9.53 1.49
CA SER A 171 -4.01 10.71 0.63
C SER A 171 -4.72 10.43 -0.70
N THR A 172 -4.52 9.26 -1.30
CA THR A 172 -5.17 8.86 -2.57
C THR A 172 -6.67 8.71 -2.41
N MET A 173 -7.14 8.04 -1.35
CA MET A 173 -8.57 7.89 -1.06
C MET A 173 -9.24 9.24 -0.81
N THR A 174 -8.57 10.13 -0.06
CA THR A 174 -9.06 11.49 0.20
C THR A 174 -9.15 12.29 -1.10
N THR A 175 -8.09 12.27 -1.93
CA THR A 175 -8.06 12.95 -3.24
C THR A 175 -9.14 12.44 -4.19
N LEU A 176 -9.32 11.12 -4.28
CA LEU A 176 -10.38 10.51 -5.06
C LEU A 176 -11.76 10.91 -4.52
N GLY A 177 -11.92 10.94 -3.21
CA GLY A 177 -13.15 11.36 -2.55
C GLY A 177 -13.52 12.80 -2.89
N GLU A 178 -12.56 13.73 -2.87
CA GLU A 178 -12.78 15.11 -3.32
C GLU A 178 -13.16 15.18 -4.80
N SER A 179 -12.52 14.39 -5.67
CA SER A 179 -12.74 14.47 -7.11
C SER A 179 -14.13 14.00 -7.54
N VAL A 180 -14.72 13.07 -6.77
CA VAL A 180 -16.05 12.51 -7.01
C VAL A 180 -17.15 13.13 -6.16
N LEU A 181 -16.83 14.02 -5.21
CA LEU A 181 -17.78 14.53 -4.22
C LEU A 181 -19.06 15.13 -4.84
N SER A 182 -18.92 15.94 -5.88
CA SER A 182 -20.07 16.58 -6.55
C SER A 182 -20.91 15.61 -7.37
N ASP A 183 -20.26 14.61 -7.98
CA ASP A 183 -20.89 13.69 -8.93
C ASP A 183 -21.48 12.46 -8.22
N ASN A 184 -20.82 12.00 -7.14
CA ASN A 184 -21.16 10.83 -6.35
C ASN A 184 -20.78 11.04 -4.87
N PRO A 185 -21.54 11.85 -4.11
CA PRO A 185 -21.27 12.13 -2.70
C PRO A 185 -21.31 10.88 -1.80
N THR A 186 -22.04 9.84 -2.20
CA THR A 186 -22.08 8.56 -1.47
C THR A 186 -20.73 7.83 -1.55
N GLU A 187 -20.09 7.80 -2.72
CA GLU A 187 -18.74 7.23 -2.88
C GLU A 187 -17.70 8.04 -2.10
N ALA A 188 -17.76 9.37 -2.19
CA ALA A 188 -16.90 10.26 -1.42
C ALA A 188 -17.01 10.02 0.10
N LEU A 189 -18.23 9.84 0.61
CA LEU A 189 -18.47 9.49 2.01
C LEU A 189 -17.88 8.13 2.38
N HIS A 190 -18.02 7.11 1.52
CA HIS A 190 -17.44 5.80 1.77
C HIS A 190 -15.91 5.85 1.83
N LEU A 191 -15.28 6.60 0.92
CA LEU A 191 -13.83 6.81 0.92
C LEU A 191 -13.36 7.53 2.18
N ALA A 192 -14.05 8.60 2.58
CA ALA A 192 -13.77 9.31 3.82
C ALA A 192 -13.85 8.40 5.05
N GLN A 193 -14.92 7.60 5.15
CA GLN A 193 -15.09 6.68 6.28
C GLN A 193 -13.98 5.62 6.30
N ARG A 194 -13.61 5.09 5.14
CA ARG A 194 -12.52 4.11 5.03
C ARG A 194 -11.17 4.71 5.47
N VAL A 195 -10.90 5.97 5.17
CA VAL A 195 -9.71 6.68 5.69
C VAL A 195 -9.77 6.84 7.21
N ILE A 196 -10.92 7.24 7.76
CA ILE A 196 -11.12 7.39 9.22
C ILE A 196 -10.96 6.06 9.97
N ASP A 197 -11.39 4.96 9.36
CA ASP A 197 -11.26 3.61 9.94
C ASP A 197 -9.80 3.15 9.99
N PHE A 198 -8.99 3.56 9.01
CA PHE A 198 -7.55 3.30 8.98
C PHE A 198 -6.76 4.22 9.91
N GLU A 199 -7.00 5.52 9.83
CA GLU A 199 -6.31 6.55 10.61
C GLU A 199 -7.33 7.55 11.16
N LYS A 200 -7.63 7.40 12.45
CA LYS A 200 -8.65 8.20 13.13
C LYS A 200 -8.25 9.67 13.22
N GLY A 201 -6.96 9.98 13.20
CA GLY A 201 -6.43 11.35 13.23
C GLY A 201 -6.44 12.07 11.87
N TRP A 202 -6.89 11.43 10.78
CA TRP A 202 -6.86 12.02 9.44
C TRP A 202 -7.98 13.06 9.26
N GLU A 203 -7.76 14.26 9.80
CA GLU A 203 -8.75 15.34 9.89
C GLU A 203 -9.39 15.72 8.53
N GLU A 204 -8.63 15.64 7.44
CA GLU A 204 -9.13 15.94 6.10
C GLU A 204 -10.28 15.01 5.67
N ALA A 205 -10.26 13.75 6.10
CA ALA A 205 -11.32 12.80 5.79
C ALA A 205 -12.62 13.16 6.53
N TYR A 206 -12.55 13.73 7.74
CA TYR A 206 -13.74 14.25 8.41
C TYR A 206 -14.33 15.44 7.65
N ARG A 207 -13.51 16.36 7.14
CA ARG A 207 -14.00 17.48 6.30
C ARG A 207 -14.69 16.95 5.03
N LEU A 208 -14.12 15.95 4.37
CA LEU A 208 -14.74 15.30 3.22
C LEU A 208 -16.09 14.67 3.59
N ALA A 209 -16.16 13.91 4.69
CA ALA A 209 -17.40 13.32 5.18
C ALA A 209 -18.47 14.38 5.50
N MET A 210 -18.07 15.47 6.17
CA MET A 210 -18.96 16.61 6.48
C MET A 210 -19.58 17.20 5.21
N ARG A 211 -18.77 17.48 4.18
CA ARG A 211 -19.26 18.00 2.90
C ARG A 211 -20.18 17.01 2.19
N ALA A 212 -19.83 15.73 2.17
CA ALA A 212 -20.65 14.68 1.57
C ALA A 212 -22.02 14.58 2.25
N TYR A 213 -22.06 14.60 3.59
CA TYR A 213 -23.32 14.59 4.34
C TYR A 213 -24.21 15.80 4.04
N VAL A 214 -23.62 16.99 3.86
CA VAL A 214 -24.37 18.20 3.48
C VAL A 214 -25.02 18.04 2.11
N ILE A 215 -24.27 17.57 1.11
CA ILE A 215 -24.80 17.35 -0.25
C ILE A 215 -25.92 16.31 -0.23
N LEU A 216 -25.79 15.28 0.62
CA LEU A 216 -26.81 14.24 0.83
C LEU A 216 -28.01 14.71 1.69
N GLY A 217 -28.04 15.98 2.12
CA GLY A 217 -29.13 16.54 2.94
C GLY A 217 -29.13 16.08 4.40
N ASN A 218 -28.05 15.46 4.88
CA ASN A 218 -27.94 14.92 6.24
C ASN A 218 -27.08 15.83 7.15
N ARG A 219 -27.58 17.06 7.38
CA ARG A 219 -26.92 18.05 8.24
C ARG A 219 -26.57 17.53 9.65
N PRO A 220 -27.43 16.77 10.37
CA PRO A 220 -27.06 16.24 11.68
C PRO A 220 -25.83 15.33 11.66
N MET A 221 -25.66 14.51 10.62
CA MET A 221 -24.47 13.67 10.49
C MET A 221 -23.21 14.46 10.16
N ALA A 222 -23.33 15.54 9.38
CA ALA A 222 -22.20 16.44 9.15
C ALA A 222 -21.71 17.10 10.46
N LEU A 223 -22.61 17.56 11.32
CA LEU A 223 -22.25 18.14 12.62
C LEU A 223 -21.61 17.10 13.56
N ARG A 224 -22.15 15.87 13.59
CA ARG A 224 -21.58 14.76 14.37
C ARG A 224 -20.18 14.36 13.90
N ALA A 225 -19.91 14.43 12.59
CA ALA A 225 -18.59 14.12 12.07
C ALA A 225 -17.53 15.10 12.60
N TYR A 226 -17.86 16.39 12.71
CA TYR A 226 -16.99 17.37 13.36
C TYR A 226 -16.76 17.06 14.85
N GLU A 227 -17.84 16.79 15.60
CA GLU A 227 -17.75 16.50 17.03
C GLU A 227 -16.84 15.29 17.29
N LYS A 228 -17.03 14.21 16.52
CA LYS A 228 -16.15 13.03 16.58
C LYS A 228 -14.70 13.37 16.23
N CYS A 229 -14.47 14.23 15.25
CA CYS A 229 -13.13 14.66 14.88
C CYS A 229 -12.45 15.41 16.03
N ALA A 230 -13.16 16.33 16.67
CA ALA A 230 -12.66 17.09 17.81
C ALA A 230 -12.31 16.18 19.00
N ASP A 231 -13.21 15.24 19.33
CA ASP A 231 -12.97 14.27 20.41
C ASP A 231 -11.72 13.43 20.14
N VAL A 232 -11.57 12.90 18.91
CA VAL A 232 -10.42 12.08 18.54
C VAL A 232 -9.10 12.87 18.57
N LEU A 233 -9.09 14.12 18.09
CA LEU A 233 -7.87 14.93 18.10
C LEU A 233 -7.45 15.34 19.51
N ALA A 234 -8.43 15.65 20.37
CA ALA A 234 -8.18 15.91 21.79
C ALA A 234 -7.60 14.66 22.47
N ASP A 235 -8.21 13.49 22.26
CA ASP A 235 -7.78 12.23 22.89
C ASP A 235 -6.39 11.75 22.43
N LEU A 236 -6.08 11.87 21.13
CA LEU A 236 -4.83 11.34 20.57
C LEU A 236 -3.64 12.31 20.68
N TYR A 237 -3.89 13.61 20.58
CA TYR A 237 -2.84 14.61 20.39
C TYR A 237 -2.94 15.83 21.31
N ASP A 238 -4.00 15.95 22.13
CA ASP A 238 -4.28 17.13 22.97
C ASP A 238 -4.33 18.44 22.15
N VAL A 239 -4.98 18.38 20.98
CA VAL A 239 -5.14 19.52 20.05
C VAL A 239 -6.58 19.69 19.60
N GLU A 240 -6.93 20.93 19.27
CA GLU A 240 -8.20 21.27 18.63
C GLU A 240 -8.15 21.04 17.11
N PRO A 241 -9.31 20.86 16.44
CA PRO A 241 -9.39 20.83 14.98
C PRO A 241 -8.79 22.07 14.32
N LEU A 242 -8.22 21.90 13.13
CA LEU A 242 -7.68 22.99 12.32
C LEU A 242 -8.77 24.04 12.01
N PRO A 243 -8.38 25.33 11.82
CA PRO A 243 -9.32 26.42 11.58
C PRO A 243 -10.29 26.18 10.42
N GLN A 244 -9.82 25.50 9.36
CA GLN A 244 -10.64 25.15 8.20
C GLN A 244 -11.75 24.14 8.51
N THR A 245 -11.52 23.22 9.45
CA THR A 245 -12.52 22.23 9.90
C THR A 245 -13.57 22.90 10.78
N THR A 246 -13.12 23.75 11.71
CA THR A 246 -14.00 24.56 12.57
C THR A 246 -14.85 25.51 11.75
N ARG A 247 -14.28 26.15 10.73
CA ARG A 247 -15.03 27.01 9.82
C ARG A 247 -16.13 26.25 9.09
N LEU A 248 -15.82 25.08 8.52
CA LEU A 248 -16.82 24.24 7.85
C LEU A 248 -17.96 23.87 8.80
N TYR A 249 -17.67 23.54 10.06
CA TYR A 249 -18.69 23.26 11.07
C TYR A 249 -19.61 24.45 11.34
N VAL A 250 -19.05 25.66 11.48
CA VAL A 250 -19.82 26.90 11.68
C VAL A 250 -20.71 27.18 10.47
N ASP A 251 -20.19 27.06 9.26
CA ASP A 251 -20.95 27.27 8.02
C ASP A 251 -22.14 26.29 7.95
N ILE A 252 -21.91 25.00 8.27
CA ILE A 252 -22.97 23.96 8.29
C ILE A 252 -24.00 24.23 9.41
N LYS A 253 -23.60 24.81 10.53
CA LYS A 253 -24.53 25.22 11.59
C LYS A 253 -25.47 26.35 11.14
N GLN A 254 -25.14 27.08 10.09
CA GLN A 254 -25.94 28.22 9.61
C GLN A 254 -26.81 27.87 8.39
N LEU A 255 -26.63 26.70 7.77
CA LEU A 255 -27.49 26.15 6.71
C LEU A 255 -28.92 25.90 7.18
#